data_AF-K8Y538-F1
#
_entry.id   AF-K8Y538-F1
#
_cell.length_a   1.000
_cell.length_b   1.000
_cell.length_c   1.000
_cell.angle_alpha   90.00
_cell.angle_beta   90.00
_cell.angle_gamma   90.00
#
_symmetry.space_group_name_H-M   'P 1'
#
loop_
_entity.id
_entity.type
_entity.pdbx_description
1 polymer ?
#
loop_
_entity_poly.entity_id
_entity_poly.type
_entity_poly.pdbx_seq_one_letter_code
_entity_poly.pdbx_strand_id
1 'polypeptide(L)'
;MKKHFLLSENGSEVFWQIELSGYSLIVSTTGKTGSFGECKILNFKNREQCLKAFQKLEKERLELGFQESDRVPSFKPLTGNPNYKETWKKIIESSDQKQALRDHFRFLIETEECKSLWEQILDQITEVKIDDENRFVLTWASNEETPVHLCWNPPYLGKIHPSVPGSMARFVSVFNGIEIFHGDDDIPTLAIRGVRSDNPDKPAYVEDDYGWEGGILEDGWFTTLELVEMSLEYFQDSYDECQNWLAYHPFIKNKYREPAISNVDHGSCELESPTVRYGFGGFLLREICAWVLEIDSDADDVMGDYTRIWKDTIEKSVDRLAENFQENKERYQREFNKILEYKDKGDEKEKTTLSNLGMQMSSAAFNRFLRENKPDAAEWVLRCYKDVYRSLEIDRNSTVQGNETGNSYNTAEYFAGDIIVFITKYNKSQYVTLLEDLLPSDIRDARLAFNLACLNSLEKNKPNLLHYTKLALRLGKPKKDFEDSDFDNFKDDPEFHSLIALL
;
A
#
# COMPACT_ATOMS: atom_id res chain seq x y z
N MET A 1 15.82 0.83 19.54
CA MET A 1 16.75 1.28 20.62
C MET A 1 16.50 2.74 20.91
N LYS A 2 16.36 3.14 22.17
CA LYS A 2 16.06 4.53 22.55
C LYS A 2 16.97 4.96 23.70
N LYS A 3 17.58 6.13 23.59
CA LYS A 3 18.45 6.72 24.61
C LYS A 3 18.07 8.17 24.90
N HIS A 4 18.14 8.56 26.16
CA HIS A 4 17.87 9.92 26.62
C HIS A 4 19.12 10.49 27.26
N PHE A 5 19.33 11.78 27.04
CA PHE A 5 20.50 12.49 27.51
C PHE A 5 20.10 13.84 28.09
N LEU A 6 20.80 14.25 29.14
CA LEU A 6 20.61 15.53 29.81
C LEU A 6 21.91 16.32 29.82
N LEU A 7 21.78 17.63 29.64
CA LEU A 7 22.84 18.60 29.84
C LEU A 7 22.34 19.69 30.79
N SER A 8 23.03 19.89 31.90
CA SER A 8 22.70 20.94 32.87
C SER A 8 23.60 22.15 32.65
N GLU A 9 23.03 23.26 32.19
CA GLU A 9 23.74 24.53 32.02
C GLU A 9 23.01 25.65 32.78
N ASN A 10 23.75 26.37 33.63
CA ASN A 10 23.27 27.57 34.34
C ASN A 10 21.94 27.39 35.10
N GLY A 11 21.72 26.21 35.70
CA GLY A 11 20.50 25.89 36.45
C GLY A 11 19.29 25.51 35.58
N SER A 12 19.48 25.37 34.26
CA SER A 12 18.49 24.83 33.34
C SER A 12 18.94 23.48 32.78
N GLU A 13 18.02 22.52 32.68
CA GLU A 13 18.25 21.22 32.05
C GLU A 13 17.75 21.25 30.61
N VAL A 14 18.60 20.80 29.70
CA VAL A 14 18.29 20.60 28.29
C VAL A 14 18.32 19.10 28.02
N PHE A 15 17.29 18.59 27.34
CA PHE A 15 17.23 17.18 26.96
C PHE A 15 17.63 16.97 25.49
N TRP A 16 18.20 15.82 25.22
CA TRP A 16 18.42 15.29 23.88
C TRP A 16 18.01 13.81 23.87
N GLN A 17 17.34 13.37 22.82
CA GLN A 17 16.89 11.99 22.69
C GLN A 17 17.20 11.48 21.30
N ILE A 18 17.63 10.22 21.22
CA ILE A 18 17.83 9.52 19.97
C ILE A 18 17.16 8.16 20.01
N GLU A 19 16.42 7.84 18.96
CA GLU A 19 15.73 6.57 18.80
C GLU A 19 16.06 5.98 17.43
N LEU A 20 16.54 4.74 17.43
CA LEU A 20 16.63 3.89 16.25
C LEU A 20 15.36 3.04 16.18
N SER A 21 14.60 3.26 15.11
CA SER A 21 13.33 2.58 14.80
C SER A 21 13.39 2.05 13.36
N GLY A 22 13.66 0.74 13.20
CA GLY A 22 13.85 0.12 11.88
C GLY A 22 15.02 0.73 11.09
N TYR A 23 14.72 1.35 9.95
CA TYR A 23 15.68 2.08 9.10
C TYR A 23 15.70 3.59 9.34
N SER A 24 14.96 4.06 10.35
CA SER A 24 14.82 5.47 10.69
C SER A 24 15.49 5.79 12.01
N LEU A 25 16.09 6.97 12.05
CA LEU A 25 16.70 7.54 13.23
C LEU A 25 15.98 8.84 13.58
N ILE A 26 15.43 8.90 14.78
CA ILE A 26 14.66 10.02 15.28
C ILE A 26 15.54 10.75 16.29
N VAL A 27 15.92 11.98 15.96
CA VAL A 27 16.76 12.82 16.81
C VAL A 27 15.94 13.97 17.30
N SER A 28 15.62 13.99 18.60
CA SER A 28 14.96 15.14 19.23
C SER A 28 16.01 16.04 19.88
N THR A 29 16.10 17.29 19.42
CA THR A 29 17.05 18.31 19.88
C THR A 29 16.40 19.37 20.77
N THR A 30 17.04 19.58 21.92
CA THR A 30 17.08 20.76 22.80
C THR A 30 15.78 21.55 22.95
N GLY A 31 14.89 21.05 23.82
CA GLY A 31 13.87 21.86 24.48
C GLY A 31 14.14 21.96 25.99
N LYS A 32 13.51 22.92 26.69
CA LYS A 32 13.43 22.87 28.16
C LYS A 32 12.71 21.59 28.57
N THR A 33 13.13 20.98 29.68
CA THR A 33 12.42 19.82 30.26
C THR A 33 10.92 20.11 30.34
N GLY A 34 10.11 19.27 29.65
CA GLY A 34 8.65 19.42 29.57
C GLY A 34 8.09 19.99 28.25
N SER A 35 8.92 20.22 27.21
CA SER A 35 8.46 20.54 25.85
C SER A 35 8.82 19.46 24.82
N PHE A 36 8.15 19.45 23.65
CA PHE A 36 8.37 18.45 22.58
C PHE A 36 9.68 18.62 21.78
N GLY A 37 10.40 19.74 21.97
CA GLY A 37 11.64 20.06 21.28
C GLY A 37 11.54 20.11 19.74
N GLU A 38 12.65 20.41 19.07
CA GLU A 38 12.78 20.20 17.62
C GLU A 38 13.18 18.75 17.32
N CYS A 39 12.90 18.26 16.12
CA CYS A 39 13.38 16.94 15.73
C CYS A 39 13.66 16.83 14.26
N LYS A 40 14.58 15.91 14.00
CA LYS A 40 14.97 15.48 12.68
C LYS A 40 14.75 13.97 12.58
N ILE A 41 14.04 13.56 11.53
CA ILE A 41 13.96 12.16 11.13
C ILE A 41 14.99 11.95 10.01
N LEU A 42 15.83 10.93 10.17
CA LEU A 42 16.81 10.52 9.18
C LEU A 42 16.48 9.10 8.72
N ASN A 43 16.16 8.93 7.45
CA ASN A 43 15.87 7.62 6.86
C ASN A 43 17.11 7.08 6.13
N PHE A 44 17.36 5.79 6.26
CA PHE A 44 18.53 5.11 5.69
C PHE A 44 18.10 3.96 4.76
N LYS A 45 19.00 3.55 3.85
CA LYS A 45 18.72 2.45 2.91
C LYS A 45 18.70 1.08 3.58
N ASN A 46 19.40 0.93 4.70
CA ASN A 46 19.49 -0.32 5.45
C ASN A 46 19.83 -0.07 6.93
N ARG A 47 19.65 -1.12 7.74
CA ARG A 47 19.84 -1.08 9.20
C ARG A 47 21.29 -0.81 9.60
N GLU A 48 22.26 -1.31 8.84
CA GLU A 48 23.68 -1.10 9.12
C GLU A 48 24.06 0.39 9.03
N GLN A 49 23.59 1.09 8.01
CA GLN A 49 23.79 2.54 7.87
C GLN A 49 23.10 3.33 8.99
N CYS A 50 21.86 2.95 9.33
CA CYS A 50 21.11 3.58 10.43
C CYS A 50 21.84 3.41 11.78
N LEU A 51 22.35 2.20 12.05
CA LEU A 51 23.10 1.88 13.27
C LEU A 51 24.41 2.66 13.35
N LYS A 52 25.18 2.74 12.26
CA LYS A 52 26.40 3.56 12.20
C LYS A 52 26.11 5.03 12.48
N ALA A 53 25.00 5.56 11.94
CA ALA A 53 24.59 6.93 12.19
C ALA A 53 24.15 7.15 13.66
N PHE A 54 23.43 6.18 14.25
CA PHE A 54 23.04 6.21 15.66
C PHE A 54 24.26 6.31 16.57
N GLN A 55 25.22 5.39 16.42
CA GLN A 55 26.44 5.34 17.23
C GLN A 55 27.28 6.60 17.07
N LYS A 56 27.35 7.15 15.85
CA LYS A 56 28.05 8.40 15.58
C LYS A 56 27.42 9.58 16.34
N LEU A 57 26.10 9.74 16.23
CA LEU A 57 25.38 10.86 16.87
C LEU A 57 25.39 10.74 18.40
N GLU A 58 25.29 9.53 18.92
CA GLU A 58 25.46 9.24 20.35
C GLU A 58 26.84 9.73 20.84
N LYS A 59 27.92 9.32 20.14
CA LYS A 59 29.28 9.72 20.48
C LYS A 59 29.48 11.23 20.42
N GLU A 60 29.00 11.88 19.35
CA GLU A 60 29.07 13.34 19.19
C GLU A 60 28.35 14.07 20.34
N ARG A 61 27.23 13.54 20.84
CA ARG A 61 26.50 14.16 21.95
C ARG A 61 27.18 13.98 23.29
N LEU A 62 27.74 12.79 23.55
CA LEU A 62 28.57 12.54 24.72
C LEU A 62 29.80 13.48 24.76
N GLU A 63 30.44 13.72 23.60
CA GLU A 63 31.56 14.67 23.48
C GLU A 63 31.15 16.13 23.77
N LEU A 64 29.88 16.48 23.57
CA LEU A 64 29.31 17.79 23.91
C LEU A 64 28.90 17.91 25.40
N GLY A 65 29.21 16.92 26.24
CA GLY A 65 28.97 16.97 27.68
C GLY A 65 27.59 16.49 28.13
N PHE A 66 26.76 16.01 27.20
CA PHE A 66 25.51 15.35 27.56
C PHE A 66 25.79 14.04 28.32
N GLN A 67 24.97 13.76 29.34
CA GLN A 67 25.04 12.51 30.10
C GLN A 67 23.80 11.68 29.82
N GLU A 68 23.99 10.38 29.57
CA GLU A 68 22.88 9.43 29.44
C GLU A 68 22.09 9.39 30.76
N SER A 69 20.77 9.36 30.64
CA SER A 69 19.84 9.45 31.76
C SER A 69 18.66 8.52 31.55
N ASP A 70 18.26 7.82 32.60
CA ASP A 70 17.02 7.03 32.60
C ASP A 70 15.77 7.91 32.82
N ARG A 71 15.96 9.21 33.07
CA ARG A 71 14.85 10.15 33.25
C ARG A 71 14.18 10.44 31.90
N VAL A 72 13.09 9.74 31.64
CA VAL A 72 12.13 10.12 30.60
C VAL A 72 11.40 11.40 31.05
N PRO A 73 11.31 12.44 30.21
CA PRO A 73 10.56 13.64 30.56
C PRO A 73 9.12 13.28 30.97
N SER A 74 8.68 13.72 32.15
CA SER A 74 7.29 13.57 32.56
C SER A 74 6.42 14.49 31.71
N PHE A 75 5.76 13.92 30.71
CA PHE A 75 4.74 14.66 29.98
C PHE A 75 3.56 14.95 30.90
N LYS A 76 2.98 16.14 30.77
CA LYS A 76 1.73 16.47 31.47
C LYS A 76 0.68 15.44 31.06
N PRO A 77 0.06 14.71 32.00
CA PRO A 77 -0.97 13.74 31.64
C PRO A 77 -2.11 14.47 30.94
N LEU A 78 -2.46 14.01 29.74
CA LEU A 78 -3.68 14.42 29.06
C LEU A 78 -4.86 13.74 29.75
N THR A 79 -5.93 14.49 29.95
CA THR A 79 -7.20 14.03 30.55
C THR A 79 -8.32 14.82 29.92
N GLY A 80 -9.48 14.19 29.78
CA GLY A 80 -10.68 14.81 29.29
C GLY A 80 -11.22 15.91 30.20
N ASN A 81 -12.03 16.79 29.61
CA ASN A 81 -12.74 17.83 30.35
C ASN A 81 -13.94 17.22 31.11
N PRO A 82 -13.98 17.26 32.45
CA PRO A 82 -15.12 16.73 33.21
C PRO A 82 -16.45 17.45 32.90
N ASN A 83 -16.38 18.68 32.40
CA ASN A 83 -17.56 19.48 32.02
C ASN A 83 -17.92 19.33 30.53
N TYR A 84 -17.52 18.24 29.87
CA TYR A 84 -17.78 18.00 28.44
C TYR A 84 -19.26 18.13 28.05
N LYS A 85 -20.20 17.73 28.93
CA LYS A 85 -21.64 17.86 28.67
C LYS A 85 -22.07 19.32 28.48
N GLU A 86 -21.51 20.27 29.22
CA GLU A 86 -21.78 21.69 29.02
C GLU A 86 -21.18 22.19 27.72
N THR A 87 -19.99 21.70 27.35
CA THR A 87 -19.36 22.00 26.06
C THR A 87 -20.23 21.52 24.90
N TRP A 88 -20.72 20.28 24.94
CA TRP A 88 -21.59 19.74 23.90
C TRP A 88 -22.93 20.47 23.79
N LYS A 89 -23.57 20.80 24.92
CA LYS A 89 -24.78 21.63 24.92
C LYS A 89 -24.56 22.99 24.25
N LYS A 90 -23.44 23.66 24.54
CA LYS A 90 -23.08 24.94 23.89
C LYS A 90 -22.88 24.81 22.38
N ILE A 91 -22.38 23.66 21.90
CA ILE A 91 -22.25 23.40 20.46
C ILE A 91 -23.63 23.23 19.84
N ILE A 92 -24.50 22.42 20.44
CA ILE A 92 -25.87 22.16 19.96
C ILE A 92 -26.69 23.46 19.91
N GLU A 93 -26.61 24.28 20.96
CA GLU A 93 -27.34 25.55 21.09
C GLU A 93 -26.68 26.73 20.33
N SER A 94 -25.53 26.52 19.69
CA SER A 94 -24.80 27.58 18.99
C SER A 94 -25.57 28.10 17.78
N SER A 95 -25.64 29.43 17.63
CA SER A 95 -26.18 30.06 16.42
C SER A 95 -25.32 29.80 15.18
N ASP A 96 -24.03 29.50 15.38
CA ASP A 96 -23.10 29.05 14.34
C ASP A 96 -22.59 27.66 14.73
N GLN A 97 -23.46 26.66 14.53
CA GLN A 97 -23.17 25.27 14.89
C GLN A 97 -22.01 24.70 14.06
N LYS A 98 -21.87 25.10 12.79
CA LYS A 98 -20.77 24.67 11.92
C LYS A 98 -19.40 25.13 12.44
N GLN A 99 -19.26 26.40 12.84
CA GLN A 99 -18.02 26.90 13.45
C GLN A 99 -17.76 26.24 14.82
N ALA A 100 -18.80 26.02 15.63
CA ALA A 100 -18.64 25.36 16.93
C ALA A 100 -18.14 23.91 16.78
N LEU A 101 -18.66 23.15 15.80
CA LEU A 101 -18.16 21.82 15.44
C LEU A 101 -16.73 21.88 14.93
N ARG A 102 -16.40 22.80 14.01
CA ARG A 102 -15.03 23.01 13.51
C ARG A 102 -14.03 23.20 14.64
N ASP A 103 -14.38 23.99 15.64
CA ASP A 103 -13.50 24.26 16.79
C ASP A 103 -13.38 23.05 17.74
N HIS A 104 -14.46 22.29 17.92
CA HIS A 104 -14.45 21.10 18.79
C HIS A 104 -13.68 19.93 18.16
N PHE A 105 -13.82 19.72 16.85
CA PHE A 105 -13.20 18.63 16.09
C PHE A 105 -11.82 18.99 15.51
N ARG A 106 -11.13 20.00 16.05
CA ARG A 106 -9.80 20.42 15.60
C ARG A 106 -8.75 19.31 15.62
N PHE A 107 -8.96 18.24 16.39
CA PHE A 107 -8.06 17.09 16.41
C PHE A 107 -8.08 16.29 15.10
N LEU A 108 -9.17 16.35 14.31
CA LEU A 108 -9.25 15.75 12.97
C LEU A 108 -8.51 16.58 11.90
N ILE A 109 -8.37 17.89 12.14
CA ILE A 109 -7.89 18.87 11.17
C ILE A 109 -6.37 19.04 11.26
N GLU A 110 -5.64 17.97 10.99
CA GLU A 110 -4.19 17.98 11.21
C GLU A 110 -3.34 18.47 10.03
N THR A 111 -3.96 18.61 8.85
CA THR A 111 -3.38 19.17 7.62
C THR A 111 -4.43 20.04 6.91
N GLU A 112 -4.02 20.81 5.91
CA GLU A 112 -5.00 21.59 5.11
C GLU A 112 -5.92 20.67 4.29
N GLU A 113 -5.44 19.49 3.88
CA GLU A 113 -6.28 18.47 3.25
C GLU A 113 -7.33 17.92 4.23
N CYS A 114 -6.93 17.57 5.46
CA CYS A 114 -7.88 17.17 6.50
C CYS A 114 -8.93 18.26 6.77
N LYS A 115 -8.52 19.54 6.74
CA LYS A 115 -9.44 20.65 6.88
C LYS A 115 -10.48 20.65 5.77
N SER A 116 -10.03 20.48 4.53
CA SER A 116 -10.92 20.46 3.36
C SER A 116 -11.90 19.28 3.40
N LEU A 117 -11.46 18.09 3.85
CA LEU A 117 -12.32 16.92 4.02
C LEU A 117 -13.35 17.12 5.13
N TRP A 118 -12.92 17.66 6.27
CA TRP A 118 -13.83 17.94 7.37
C TRP A 118 -14.90 18.99 7.00
N GLU A 119 -14.55 20.02 6.22
CA GLU A 119 -15.54 20.97 5.73
C GLU A 119 -16.64 20.31 4.88
N GLN A 120 -16.27 19.33 4.04
CA GLN A 120 -17.22 18.58 3.23
C GLN A 120 -18.18 17.74 4.09
N ILE A 121 -17.68 17.12 5.16
CA ILE A 121 -18.53 16.40 6.12
C ILE A 121 -19.46 17.40 6.81
N LEU A 122 -18.92 18.51 7.33
CA LEU A 122 -19.70 19.54 8.03
C LEU A 122 -20.84 20.12 7.16
N ASP A 123 -20.64 20.25 5.85
CA ASP A 123 -21.67 20.73 4.91
C ASP A 123 -22.85 19.77 4.76
N GLN A 124 -22.70 18.51 5.16
CA GLN A 124 -23.71 17.47 4.99
C GLN A 124 -24.31 16.98 6.31
N ILE A 125 -23.87 17.51 7.46
CA ILE A 125 -24.46 17.21 8.76
C ILE A 125 -25.87 17.81 8.81
N THR A 126 -26.86 16.97 9.10
CA THR A 126 -28.28 17.36 9.18
C THR A 126 -28.78 17.51 10.61
N GLU A 127 -28.16 16.81 11.56
CA GLU A 127 -28.54 16.86 12.98
C GLU A 127 -27.32 16.71 13.88
N VAL A 128 -27.34 17.43 15.01
CA VAL A 128 -26.35 17.31 16.10
C VAL A 128 -27.12 17.14 17.40
N LYS A 129 -26.86 16.05 18.13
CA LYS A 129 -27.56 15.75 19.39
C LYS A 129 -26.69 15.02 20.40
N ILE A 130 -27.22 14.87 21.61
CA ILE A 130 -26.72 13.93 22.61
C ILE A 130 -27.80 12.84 22.73
N ASP A 131 -27.41 11.58 22.60
CA ASP A 131 -28.35 10.45 22.73
C ASP A 131 -28.57 10.03 24.20
N ASP A 132 -29.42 9.04 24.40
CA ASP A 132 -29.77 8.52 25.74
C ASP A 132 -28.58 7.83 26.44
N GLU A 133 -27.58 7.38 25.67
CA GLU A 133 -26.34 6.79 26.17
C GLU A 133 -25.29 7.85 26.53
N ASN A 134 -25.61 9.14 26.37
CA ASN A 134 -24.70 10.27 26.51
C ASN A 134 -23.56 10.27 25.50
N ARG A 135 -23.79 9.78 24.29
CA ARG A 135 -22.88 9.94 23.15
C ARG A 135 -23.23 11.23 22.39
N PHE A 136 -22.22 11.87 21.82
CA PHE A 136 -22.40 13.01 20.94
C PHE A 136 -22.62 12.48 19.52
N VAL A 137 -23.78 12.77 18.93
CA VAL A 137 -24.20 12.17 17.65
C VAL A 137 -24.25 13.22 16.57
N LEU A 138 -23.57 12.94 15.45
CA LEU A 138 -23.71 13.68 14.20
C LEU A 138 -24.46 12.80 13.20
N THR A 139 -25.62 13.29 12.72
CA THR A 139 -26.37 12.62 11.67
C THR A 139 -25.99 13.20 10.32
N TRP A 140 -25.72 12.32 9.38
CA TRP A 140 -25.40 12.61 7.99
C TRP A 140 -26.45 11.97 7.08
N ALA A 141 -26.82 12.67 6.01
CA ALA A 141 -27.76 12.14 5.02
C ALA A 141 -26.99 11.63 3.79
N SER A 142 -26.77 10.31 3.72
CA SER A 142 -26.41 9.65 2.45
C SER A 142 -27.62 9.67 1.54
N ASN A 143 -27.44 10.04 0.27
CA ASN A 143 -28.38 9.95 -0.84
C ASN A 143 -29.72 9.26 -0.50
N GLU A 144 -30.67 10.06 0.01
CA GLU A 144 -32.11 9.84 0.28
C GLU A 144 -32.64 8.53 0.93
N GLU A 145 -31.90 7.43 1.10
CA GLU A 145 -32.47 6.16 1.60
C GLU A 145 -31.97 5.67 2.97
N THR A 146 -30.81 6.09 3.49
CA THR A 146 -30.34 5.66 4.82
C THR A 146 -29.41 6.69 5.49
N PRO A 147 -29.79 7.29 6.63
CA PRO A 147 -28.91 8.20 7.36
C PRO A 147 -27.73 7.44 7.97
N VAL A 148 -26.58 8.12 8.13
CA VAL A 148 -25.44 7.59 8.89
C VAL A 148 -25.30 8.38 10.19
N HIS A 149 -25.07 7.66 11.28
CA HIS A 149 -24.88 8.24 12.60
C HIS A 149 -23.44 8.03 13.04
N LEU A 150 -22.71 9.14 13.22
CA LEU A 150 -21.40 9.16 13.86
C LEU A 150 -21.59 9.37 15.36
N CYS A 151 -21.47 8.30 16.13
CA CYS A 151 -21.71 8.28 17.58
C CYS A 151 -20.38 8.35 18.34
N TRP A 152 -20.12 9.49 18.98
CA TRP A 152 -18.86 9.75 19.69
C TRP A 152 -19.02 9.58 21.20
N ASN A 153 -18.17 8.76 21.79
CA ASN A 153 -18.22 8.45 23.22
C ASN A 153 -17.66 9.59 24.09
N PRO A 154 -18.13 9.74 25.34
CA PRO A 154 -17.58 10.70 26.30
C PRO A 154 -16.05 10.64 26.42
N PRO A 155 -15.35 11.77 26.66
CA PRO A 155 -13.91 11.76 26.81
C PRO A 155 -13.44 10.96 28.04
N TYR A 156 -12.23 10.42 27.96
CA TYR A 156 -11.62 9.71 29.07
C TYR A 156 -11.13 10.70 30.15
N LEU A 157 -11.70 10.62 31.35
CA LEU A 157 -11.42 11.56 32.45
C LEU A 157 -10.27 11.12 33.38
N GLY A 158 -9.69 9.94 33.14
CA GLY A 158 -8.59 9.41 33.93
C GLY A 158 -7.21 9.83 33.41
N LYS A 159 -6.17 9.31 34.06
CA LYS A 159 -4.80 9.46 33.55
C LYS A 159 -4.57 8.52 32.38
N ILE A 160 -4.04 9.04 31.28
CA ILE A 160 -3.65 8.24 30.11
C ILE A 160 -2.20 7.76 30.29
N HIS A 161 -1.92 6.50 29.94
CA HIS A 161 -0.57 5.94 30.03
C HIS A 161 0.40 6.64 29.06
N PRO A 162 1.64 6.94 29.45
CA PRO A 162 2.61 7.62 28.57
C PRO A 162 2.99 6.85 27.29
N SER A 163 2.68 5.56 27.19
CA SER A 163 2.90 4.79 25.96
C SER A 163 1.88 5.10 24.87
N VAL A 164 0.67 5.57 25.25
CA VAL A 164 -0.38 5.88 24.29
C VAL A 164 0.12 7.00 23.36
N PRO A 165 0.07 6.81 22.04
CA PRO A 165 0.45 7.83 21.07
C PRO A 165 -0.21 9.18 21.37
N GLY A 166 0.55 10.27 21.28
CA GLY A 166 0.07 11.59 21.66
C GLY A 166 -1.16 12.07 20.88
N SER A 167 -1.32 11.67 19.61
CA SER A 167 -2.49 11.95 18.80
C SER A 167 -3.72 11.16 19.26
N MET A 168 -3.55 9.89 19.64
CA MET A 168 -4.59 9.09 20.29
C MET A 168 -4.98 9.68 21.64
N ALA A 169 -3.99 10.07 22.47
CA ALA A 169 -4.23 10.72 23.75
C ALA A 169 -5.01 12.04 23.63
N ARG A 170 -4.77 12.81 22.55
CA ARG A 170 -5.56 14.02 22.23
C ARG A 170 -6.99 13.66 21.84
N PHE A 171 -7.17 12.66 20.97
CA PHE A 171 -8.49 12.16 20.60
C PHE A 171 -9.29 11.75 21.83
N VAL A 172 -8.77 10.84 22.67
CA VAL A 172 -9.49 10.35 23.86
C VAL A 172 -9.75 11.40 24.94
N SER A 173 -9.02 12.52 24.92
CA SER A 173 -9.32 13.67 25.78
C SER A 173 -10.53 14.50 25.31
N VAL A 174 -10.95 14.34 24.06
CA VAL A 174 -12.14 14.98 23.48
C VAL A 174 -13.29 13.99 23.34
N PHE A 175 -13.02 12.79 22.82
CA PHE A 175 -13.96 11.67 22.67
C PHE A 175 -13.24 10.34 22.88
N ASN A 176 -13.73 9.47 23.76
CA ASN A 176 -13.11 8.17 24.01
C ASN A 176 -13.74 7.07 23.15
N GLY A 177 -13.52 7.16 21.85
CA GLY A 177 -14.07 6.22 20.87
C GLY A 177 -15.19 6.78 20.02
N ILE A 178 -15.48 6.07 18.94
CA ILE A 178 -16.49 6.39 17.94
C ILE A 178 -17.08 5.09 17.37
N GLU A 179 -18.37 5.13 17.08
CA GLU A 179 -19.10 4.08 16.37
C GLU A 179 -19.86 4.71 15.19
N ILE A 180 -19.85 4.05 14.03
CA ILE A 180 -20.59 4.48 12.83
C ILE A 180 -21.73 3.51 12.58
N PHE A 181 -22.97 4.01 12.51
CA PHE A 181 -24.17 3.22 12.25
C PHE A 181 -24.84 3.66 10.95
N HIS A 182 -25.35 2.71 10.17
CA HIS A 182 -26.17 2.98 8.98
C HIS A 182 -27.63 2.69 9.31
N GLY A 183 -28.48 3.70 9.21
CA GLY A 183 -29.91 3.57 9.49
C GLY A 183 -30.18 3.18 10.95
N ASP A 184 -31.09 2.24 11.13
CA ASP A 184 -31.48 1.69 12.43
C ASP A 184 -30.72 0.39 12.78
N ASP A 185 -29.54 0.17 12.17
CA ASP A 185 -28.73 -1.02 12.45
C ASP A 185 -28.24 -1.05 13.91
N ASP A 186 -28.38 -2.20 14.57
CA ASP A 186 -27.92 -2.41 15.95
C ASP A 186 -26.39 -2.63 16.06
N ILE A 187 -25.72 -2.83 14.92
CA ILE A 187 -24.29 -3.16 14.84
C ILE A 187 -23.57 -2.04 14.10
N PRO A 188 -22.51 -1.44 14.67
CA PRO A 188 -21.75 -0.42 13.97
C PRO A 188 -20.93 -1.04 12.84
N THR A 189 -20.82 -0.31 11.72
CA THR A 189 -19.95 -0.68 10.59
C THR A 189 -18.48 -0.34 10.85
N LEU A 190 -18.22 0.60 11.75
CA LEU A 190 -16.89 0.92 12.28
C LEU A 190 -17.00 1.15 13.78
N ALA A 191 -16.11 0.55 14.56
CA ALA A 191 -16.02 0.80 16.00
C ALA A 191 -14.58 1.03 16.42
N ILE A 192 -14.37 2.08 17.22
CA ILE A 192 -13.09 2.36 17.88
C ILE A 192 -13.42 2.59 19.35
N ARG A 193 -12.95 1.71 20.24
CA ARG A 193 -13.29 1.79 21.68
C ARG A 193 -12.53 2.85 22.48
N GLY A 194 -11.36 3.29 22.00
CA GLY A 194 -10.58 4.34 22.65
C GLY A 194 -9.56 3.79 23.66
N VAL A 195 -9.56 4.32 24.88
CA VAL A 195 -8.69 3.86 25.98
C VAL A 195 -9.51 3.42 27.20
N ARG A 196 -8.96 2.49 27.96
CA ARG A 196 -9.54 2.01 29.21
C ARG A 196 -8.48 1.73 30.26
N SER A 197 -8.90 1.82 31.53
CA SER A 197 -8.13 1.31 32.66
C SER A 197 -8.98 0.35 33.50
N ASP A 198 -8.45 -0.83 33.78
CA ASP A 198 -9.09 -1.79 34.68
C ASP A 198 -9.03 -1.37 36.15
N ASN A 199 -8.24 -0.33 36.46
CA ASN A 199 -8.14 0.24 37.80
C ASN A 199 -8.06 1.78 37.70
N PRO A 200 -8.99 2.54 38.31
CA PRO A 200 -8.99 4.00 38.28
C PRO A 200 -7.68 4.68 38.73
N ASP A 201 -6.89 3.99 39.58
CA ASP A 201 -5.59 4.49 40.06
C ASP A 201 -4.44 4.22 39.08
N LYS A 202 -4.66 3.36 38.07
CA LYS A 202 -3.70 3.06 37.02
C LYS A 202 -3.98 3.88 35.75
N PRO A 203 -2.94 4.28 35.02
CA PRO A 203 -3.12 4.93 33.73
C PRO A 203 -3.79 4.00 32.71
N ALA A 204 -4.63 4.54 31.83
CA ALA A 204 -5.32 3.80 30.77
C ALA A 204 -4.43 3.50 29.56
N TYR A 205 -4.71 2.36 28.93
CA TYR A 205 -4.12 1.89 27.67
C TYR A 205 -5.19 1.87 26.58
N VAL A 206 -4.78 1.70 25.32
CA VAL A 206 -5.74 1.51 24.22
C VAL A 206 -6.56 0.25 24.50
N GLU A 207 -7.88 0.32 24.32
CA GLU A 207 -8.76 -0.83 24.55
C GLU A 207 -8.71 -1.75 23.33
N ASP A 208 -8.57 -3.06 23.58
CA ASP A 208 -8.60 -4.11 22.57
C ASP A 208 -10.05 -4.45 22.21
N ASP A 209 -10.33 -4.65 20.93
CA ASP A 209 -11.65 -4.85 20.37
C ASP A 209 -11.98 -6.34 20.19
N TYR A 210 -11.76 -7.18 21.21
CA TYR A 210 -12.21 -8.59 21.37
C TYR A 210 -12.01 -9.60 20.20
N GLY A 211 -11.52 -9.18 19.03
CA GLY A 211 -11.31 -9.99 17.82
C GLY A 211 -9.84 -10.27 17.53
N TRP A 212 -8.93 -9.76 18.36
CA TRP A 212 -7.49 -9.95 18.25
C TRP A 212 -7.06 -11.27 18.89
N GLU A 213 -6.92 -12.34 18.09
CA GLU A 213 -6.29 -13.57 18.55
C GLU A 213 -4.81 -13.57 18.18
N GLY A 214 -3.91 -13.54 19.17
CA GLY A 214 -2.46 -13.48 18.95
C GLY A 214 -1.85 -14.59 18.07
N GLY A 215 -2.60 -15.65 17.76
CA GLY A 215 -2.22 -16.71 16.81
C GLY A 215 -2.41 -16.35 15.33
N ILE A 216 -3.21 -15.33 15.00
CA ILE A 216 -3.49 -14.92 13.60
C ILE A 216 -2.25 -14.29 12.93
N LEU A 217 -1.31 -13.80 13.74
CA LEU A 217 -0.11 -13.10 13.29
C LEU A 217 1.08 -14.03 13.08
N GLU A 218 0.92 -15.33 13.36
CA GLU A 218 2.00 -16.30 13.32
C GLU A 218 2.47 -16.67 11.90
N ASP A 219 1.83 -16.18 10.84
CA ASP A 219 2.26 -16.47 9.47
C ASP A 219 2.68 -15.20 8.68
N GLY A 220 2.16 -14.02 9.03
CA GLY A 220 2.43 -12.75 8.31
C GLY A 220 3.48 -11.83 8.95
N TRP A 221 3.56 -11.80 10.30
CA TRP A 221 4.39 -10.81 11.01
C TRP A 221 5.85 -11.23 11.20
N PHE A 222 6.12 -12.54 11.20
CA PHE A 222 7.43 -13.10 11.55
C PHE A 222 8.56 -12.58 10.68
N THR A 223 8.38 -12.42 9.36
CA THR A 223 9.46 -11.93 8.50
C THR A 223 9.88 -10.49 8.83
N THR A 224 8.94 -9.61 9.16
CA THR A 224 9.25 -8.22 9.52
C THR A 224 9.85 -8.11 10.93
N LEU A 225 9.42 -8.98 11.86
CA LEU A 225 9.89 -9.02 13.24
C LEU A 225 11.23 -9.76 13.44
N GLU A 226 11.50 -10.80 12.65
CA GLU A 226 12.79 -11.49 12.61
C GLU A 226 13.89 -10.58 12.06
N LEU A 227 13.59 -9.77 11.04
CA LEU A 227 14.52 -8.79 10.46
C LEU A 227 15.01 -7.74 11.46
N VAL A 228 14.31 -7.56 12.58
CA VAL A 228 14.58 -6.50 13.56
C VAL A 228 14.77 -6.97 15.00
N GLU A 229 14.71 -8.28 15.25
CA GLU A 229 14.89 -8.94 16.56
C GLU A 229 13.91 -8.43 17.64
N MET A 230 12.61 -8.36 17.35
CA MET A 230 11.58 -7.93 18.31
C MET A 230 10.49 -8.98 18.51
N SER A 231 9.90 -9.03 19.72
CA SER A 231 8.80 -9.95 20.06
C SER A 231 7.41 -9.30 19.83
N LEU A 232 6.40 -10.16 19.64
CA LEU A 232 4.99 -9.77 19.52
C LEU A 232 4.45 -9.00 20.74
N GLU A 233 5.12 -9.09 21.88
CA GLU A 233 4.75 -8.39 23.12
C GLU A 233 4.98 -6.86 23.06
N TYR A 234 5.66 -6.34 22.03
CA TYR A 234 5.90 -4.91 21.83
C TYR A 234 4.81 -4.20 21.01
N PHE A 235 3.81 -4.93 20.49
CA PHE A 235 2.72 -4.35 19.73
C PHE A 235 1.67 -3.78 20.70
N GLN A 236 1.36 -2.50 20.54
CA GLN A 236 0.20 -1.90 21.18
C GLN A 236 -0.95 -1.94 20.18
N ASP A 237 -1.87 -2.84 20.51
CA ASP A 237 -3.33 -2.89 20.33
C ASP A 237 -3.94 -2.38 19.01
N SER A 238 -4.79 -3.24 18.48
CA SER A 238 -5.51 -3.14 17.22
C SER A 238 -6.92 -2.55 17.36
N TYR A 239 -7.40 -1.84 16.34
CA TYR A 239 -8.83 -1.47 16.23
C TYR A 239 -9.54 -2.34 15.19
N ASP A 240 -10.84 -2.62 15.39
CA ASP A 240 -11.65 -3.47 14.50
C ASP A 240 -12.44 -2.64 13.47
N GLU A 241 -12.21 -2.90 12.18
CA GLU A 241 -13.01 -2.41 11.04
C GLU A 241 -14.04 -3.46 10.56
N CYS A 242 -14.50 -4.38 11.41
CA CYS A 242 -15.47 -5.44 11.10
C CYS A 242 -15.06 -6.41 9.96
N GLN A 243 -13.94 -6.16 9.27
CA GLN A 243 -13.28 -6.98 8.26
C GLN A 243 -11.76 -6.74 8.20
N ASN A 244 -11.18 -5.79 8.95
CA ASN A 244 -9.76 -5.41 8.90
C ASN A 244 -9.30 -4.91 10.27
N TRP A 245 -8.01 -4.99 10.61
CA TRP A 245 -7.49 -4.50 11.89
C TRP A 245 -6.57 -3.28 11.71
N LEU A 246 -6.62 -2.33 12.63
CA LEU A 246 -5.73 -1.17 12.60
C LEU A 246 -4.63 -1.31 13.65
N ALA A 247 -3.39 -1.49 13.24
CA ALA A 247 -2.26 -1.67 14.14
C ALA A 247 -1.32 -0.45 14.13
N TYR A 248 -0.76 -0.13 15.30
CA TYR A 248 0.38 0.77 15.36
C TYR A 248 1.62 0.08 14.76
N HIS A 249 2.12 0.65 13.67
CA HIS A 249 3.26 0.13 12.95
C HIS A 249 4.50 0.15 13.87
N PRO A 250 5.22 -0.98 14.00
CA PRO A 250 6.29 -1.14 14.98
C PRO A 250 7.52 -0.25 14.67
N PHE A 251 7.83 -0.04 13.38
CA PHE A 251 9.04 0.69 12.94
C PHE A 251 8.79 2.07 12.34
N ILE A 252 7.71 2.22 11.56
CA ILE A 252 7.40 3.43 10.82
C ILE A 252 6.66 4.38 11.76
N LYS A 253 7.10 5.64 11.75
CA LYS A 253 6.49 6.70 12.56
C LYS A 253 5.79 7.70 11.66
N ASN A 254 4.73 8.32 12.20
CA ASN A 254 4.04 9.41 11.53
C ASN A 254 4.71 10.78 11.76
N LYS A 255 4.11 11.85 11.23
CA LYS A 255 4.61 13.23 11.35
C LYS A 255 4.82 13.71 12.80
N TYR A 256 4.14 13.11 13.77
CA TYR A 256 4.29 13.44 15.20
C TYR A 256 5.32 12.57 15.91
N ARG A 257 6.03 11.69 15.19
CA ARG A 257 7.02 10.73 15.74
C ARG A 257 6.37 9.64 16.60
N GLU A 258 5.06 9.49 16.47
CA GLU A 258 4.31 8.42 17.08
C GLU A 258 4.33 7.22 16.11
N PRO A 259 4.14 5.97 16.58
CA PRO A 259 3.91 4.85 15.69
C PRO A 259 2.87 5.22 14.62
N ALA A 260 3.21 4.98 13.35
CA ALA A 260 2.25 5.17 12.26
C ALA A 260 1.11 4.16 12.41
N ILE A 261 -0.05 4.44 11.83
CA ILE A 261 -1.18 3.51 11.86
C ILE A 261 -1.17 2.76 10.53
N SER A 262 -1.34 1.44 10.56
CA SER A 262 -1.47 0.59 9.38
C SER A 262 -2.76 -0.20 9.49
N ASN A 263 -3.42 -0.41 8.35
CA ASN A 263 -4.42 -1.44 8.23
C ASN A 263 -3.74 -2.83 8.13
N VAL A 264 -4.38 -3.85 8.67
CA VAL A 264 -4.01 -5.25 8.63
C VAL A 264 -5.19 -5.96 8.00
N ASP A 265 -4.97 -6.46 6.79
CA ASP A 265 -6.01 -7.16 6.05
C ASP A 265 -6.37 -8.46 6.78
N HIS A 266 -7.65 -8.65 7.13
CA HIS A 266 -8.09 -9.83 7.89
C HIS A 266 -7.92 -11.14 7.12
N GLY A 267 -8.00 -11.10 5.78
CA GLY A 267 -7.90 -12.29 4.94
C GLY A 267 -6.48 -12.81 4.79
N SER A 268 -5.49 -11.92 4.74
CA SER A 268 -4.08 -12.22 4.48
C SER A 268 -3.18 -12.03 5.70
N CYS A 269 -3.69 -11.37 6.74
CA CYS A 269 -2.92 -11.00 7.95
C CYS A 269 -1.69 -10.14 7.61
N GLU A 270 -1.74 -9.41 6.49
CA GLU A 270 -0.65 -8.57 6.03
C GLU A 270 -0.85 -7.12 6.44
N LEU A 271 0.26 -6.49 6.81
CA LEU A 271 0.30 -5.08 7.14
C LEU A 271 0.29 -4.25 5.85
N GLU A 272 -0.76 -3.48 5.65
CA GLU A 272 -0.82 -2.47 4.61
C GLU A 272 0.16 -1.32 4.88
N SER A 273 0.38 -0.51 3.84
CA SER A 273 1.31 0.62 3.93
C SER A 273 0.88 1.58 5.03
N PRO A 274 1.76 1.90 6.01
CA PRO A 274 1.40 2.74 7.13
C PRO A 274 1.16 4.18 6.73
N THR A 275 0.21 4.81 7.39
CA THR A 275 -0.09 6.22 7.22
C THR A 275 0.87 7.10 8.02
N VAL A 276 1.64 7.95 7.31
CA VAL A 276 2.71 8.75 7.93
C VAL A 276 2.44 10.26 8.00
N ARG A 277 1.47 10.78 7.26
CA ARG A 277 1.24 12.24 7.09
C ARG A 277 0.49 12.91 8.26
N TYR A 278 -0.12 12.13 9.13
CA TYR A 278 -0.89 12.59 10.28
C TYR A 278 -0.86 11.56 11.39
N GLY A 279 -1.29 11.98 12.57
CA GLY A 279 -1.59 11.10 13.69
C GLY A 279 -2.97 10.49 13.57
N PHE A 280 -3.45 9.96 14.70
CA PHE A 280 -4.73 9.29 14.79
C PHE A 280 -5.92 10.14 14.31
N GLY A 281 -5.92 11.45 14.55
CA GLY A 281 -7.07 12.29 14.16
C GLY A 281 -7.23 12.43 12.65
N GLY A 282 -6.13 12.65 11.92
CA GLY A 282 -6.17 12.71 10.46
C GLY A 282 -6.47 11.35 9.83
N PHE A 283 -6.02 10.26 10.47
CA PHE A 283 -6.32 8.89 10.06
C PHE A 283 -7.82 8.60 10.23
N LEU A 284 -8.36 8.85 11.42
CA LEU A 284 -9.78 8.67 11.72
C LEU A 284 -10.68 9.46 10.79
N LEU A 285 -10.34 10.71 10.47
CA LEU A 285 -11.11 11.52 9.53
C LEU A 285 -11.30 10.81 8.18
N ARG A 286 -10.30 10.07 7.72
CA ARG A 286 -10.34 9.41 6.43
C ARG A 286 -11.07 8.10 6.45
N GLU A 287 -11.00 7.36 7.56
CA GLU A 287 -11.93 6.25 7.77
C GLU A 287 -13.37 6.76 7.75
N ILE A 288 -13.66 7.86 8.44
CA ILE A 288 -14.98 8.51 8.34
C ILE A 288 -15.30 8.90 6.89
N CYS A 289 -14.36 9.49 6.12
CA CYS A 289 -14.60 9.82 4.72
C CYS A 289 -14.80 8.60 3.81
N ALA A 290 -14.14 7.47 4.07
CA ALA A 290 -14.33 6.25 3.30
C ALA A 290 -15.76 5.72 3.49
N TRP A 291 -16.24 5.72 4.73
CA TRP A 291 -17.60 5.28 5.06
C TRP A 291 -18.69 6.29 4.67
N VAL A 292 -18.42 7.60 4.82
CA VAL A 292 -19.45 8.66 4.71
C VAL A 292 -19.39 9.38 3.36
N LEU A 293 -18.25 9.49 2.71
CA LEU A 293 -18.14 10.22 1.44
C LEU A 293 -17.81 9.32 0.25
N GLU A 294 -17.64 8.00 0.48
CA GLU A 294 -17.09 7.06 -0.51
C GLU A 294 -15.73 7.55 -1.07
N ILE A 295 -14.99 8.33 -0.28
CA ILE A 295 -13.64 8.79 -0.61
C ILE A 295 -12.68 7.81 0.04
N ASP A 296 -12.02 6.99 -0.77
CA ASP A 296 -11.02 6.01 -0.29
C ASP A 296 -10.06 6.64 0.74
N SER A 297 -9.80 5.88 1.82
CA SER A 297 -8.82 6.26 2.82
C SER A 297 -7.42 6.33 2.18
N ASP A 298 -6.53 7.12 2.76
CA ASP A 298 -5.23 7.56 2.20
C ASP A 298 -4.16 6.46 2.07
N ALA A 299 -4.55 5.20 1.82
CA ALA A 299 -3.65 4.23 1.21
C ALA A 299 -2.96 4.79 -0.06
N ASP A 300 -3.52 5.86 -0.62
CA ASP A 300 -3.06 6.53 -1.84
C ASP A 300 -1.92 7.53 -1.70
N ASP A 301 -1.64 8.13 -0.53
CA ASP A 301 -0.77 9.32 -0.49
C ASP A 301 0.61 9.09 0.15
N VAL A 302 1.05 7.83 0.27
CA VAL A 302 2.45 7.49 0.66
C VAL A 302 3.40 7.47 -0.53
N MET A 303 2.93 7.45 -1.78
CA MET A 303 3.84 7.13 -2.88
C MET A 303 3.69 8.10 -4.04
N GLY A 304 4.48 9.17 -3.99
CA GLY A 304 4.84 9.96 -5.18
C GLY A 304 5.67 9.18 -6.22
N ASP A 305 5.53 7.85 -6.24
CA ASP A 305 6.13 6.94 -7.20
C ASP A 305 5.27 5.65 -7.32
N TYR A 306 3.99 5.80 -7.68
CA TYR A 306 3.07 4.66 -7.93
C TYR A 306 3.68 3.60 -8.83
N THR A 307 4.42 4.06 -9.84
CA THR A 307 5.23 3.26 -10.76
C THR A 307 6.16 2.31 -10.00
N ARG A 308 6.94 2.83 -9.05
CA ARG A 308 7.83 2.02 -8.23
C ARG A 308 7.10 1.13 -7.22
N ILE A 309 6.02 1.59 -6.57
CA ILE A 309 5.25 0.72 -5.65
C ILE A 309 4.82 -0.53 -6.39
N TRP A 310 4.19 -0.31 -7.53
CA TRP A 310 3.52 -1.35 -8.26
C TRP A 310 4.54 -2.34 -8.76
N LYS A 311 5.67 -1.83 -9.28
CA LYS A 311 6.82 -2.62 -9.66
C LYS A 311 7.36 -3.46 -8.50
N ASP A 312 7.71 -2.84 -7.37
CA ASP A 312 8.30 -3.54 -6.21
C ASP A 312 7.30 -4.57 -5.63
N THR A 313 6.00 -4.27 -5.68
CA THR A 313 4.93 -5.17 -5.25
C THR A 313 4.86 -6.38 -6.17
N ILE A 314 4.73 -6.17 -7.48
CA ILE A 314 4.52 -7.27 -8.42
C ILE A 314 5.77 -8.13 -8.58
N GLU A 315 6.99 -7.57 -8.44
CA GLU A 315 8.23 -8.37 -8.39
C GLU A 315 8.18 -9.40 -7.25
N LYS A 316 7.76 -8.97 -6.05
CA LYS A 316 7.57 -9.89 -4.90
C LYS A 316 6.43 -10.87 -5.13
N SER A 317 5.34 -10.43 -5.77
CA SER A 317 4.22 -11.32 -6.12
C SER A 317 4.65 -12.45 -7.04
N VAL A 318 5.55 -12.16 -8.00
CA VAL A 318 6.11 -13.17 -8.90
C VAL A 318 6.98 -14.16 -8.13
N ASP A 319 7.78 -13.70 -7.16
CA ASP A 319 8.56 -14.61 -6.31
C ASP A 319 7.66 -15.53 -5.47
N ARG A 320 6.63 -14.99 -4.82
CA ARG A 320 5.63 -15.79 -4.07
C ARG A 320 4.89 -16.79 -4.96
N LEU A 321 4.49 -16.36 -6.16
CA LEU A 321 3.84 -17.23 -7.14
C LEU A 321 4.78 -18.37 -7.59
N ALA A 322 6.09 -18.12 -7.61
CA ALA A 322 7.10 -19.13 -7.90
C ALA A 322 7.30 -20.14 -6.76
N GLU A 323 7.16 -19.70 -5.51
CA GLU A 323 7.29 -20.53 -4.30
C GLU A 323 6.08 -21.44 -4.10
N ASN A 324 4.87 -20.87 -4.08
CA ASN A 324 3.63 -21.63 -3.93
C ASN A 324 2.51 -21.03 -4.78
N PHE A 325 2.28 -21.64 -5.94
CA PHE A 325 1.28 -21.16 -6.89
C PHE A 325 -0.15 -21.16 -6.33
N GLN A 326 -0.58 -22.22 -5.62
CA GLN A 326 -1.99 -22.34 -5.22
C GLN A 326 -2.40 -21.32 -4.18
N GLU A 327 -1.52 -21.04 -3.21
CA GLU A 327 -1.76 -20.06 -2.15
C GLU A 327 -1.69 -18.62 -2.67
N ASN A 328 -0.85 -18.35 -3.68
CA ASN A 328 -0.53 -16.97 -4.07
C ASN A 328 -1.21 -16.47 -5.35
N LYS A 329 -1.90 -17.33 -6.11
CA LYS A 329 -2.50 -16.96 -7.41
C LYS A 329 -3.54 -15.85 -7.30
N GLU A 330 -4.41 -15.88 -6.29
CA GLU A 330 -5.46 -14.87 -6.09
C GLU A 330 -4.86 -13.55 -5.62
N ARG A 331 -3.85 -13.63 -4.75
CA ARG A 331 -3.09 -12.47 -4.30
C ARG A 331 -2.36 -11.78 -5.45
N TYR A 332 -1.65 -12.55 -6.29
CA TYR A 332 -1.02 -12.01 -7.50
C TYR A 332 -2.03 -11.25 -8.37
N GLN A 333 -3.23 -11.81 -8.56
CA GLN A 333 -4.27 -11.15 -9.34
C GLN A 333 -4.73 -9.83 -8.71
N ARG A 334 -4.96 -9.79 -7.39
CA ARG A 334 -5.32 -8.55 -6.67
C ARG A 334 -4.22 -7.50 -6.80
N GLU A 335 -2.97 -7.87 -6.53
CA GLU A 335 -1.81 -6.97 -6.60
C GLU A 335 -1.56 -6.48 -8.03
N PHE A 336 -1.78 -7.33 -9.03
CA PHE A 336 -1.70 -6.95 -10.43
C PHE A 336 -2.79 -5.95 -10.81
N ASN A 337 -4.04 -6.18 -10.39
CA ASN A 337 -5.18 -5.32 -10.71
C ASN A 337 -5.05 -3.90 -10.14
N LYS A 338 -4.30 -3.70 -9.04
CA LYS A 338 -3.96 -2.36 -8.49
C LYS A 338 -3.29 -1.44 -9.52
N ILE A 339 -2.75 -1.98 -10.62
CA ILE A 339 -2.23 -1.16 -11.73
C ILE A 339 -3.29 -0.21 -12.30
N LEU A 340 -4.57 -0.63 -12.33
CA LEU A 340 -5.66 0.18 -12.87
C LEU A 340 -5.96 1.35 -11.94
N GLU A 341 -6.05 1.06 -10.64
CA GLU A 341 -6.22 2.07 -9.60
C GLU A 341 -5.09 3.11 -9.63
N TYR A 342 -3.83 2.65 -9.72
CA TYR A 342 -2.67 3.54 -9.81
C TYR A 342 -2.62 4.32 -11.13
N LYS A 343 -3.04 3.70 -12.23
CA LYS A 343 -3.09 4.36 -13.55
C LYS A 343 -4.11 5.50 -13.53
N ASP A 344 -5.27 5.31 -12.91
CA ASP A 344 -6.30 6.34 -12.86
C ASP A 344 -5.91 7.54 -11.98
N LYS A 345 -4.97 7.34 -11.05
CA LYS A 345 -4.43 8.37 -10.14
C LYS A 345 -3.24 9.16 -10.71
N GLY A 346 -2.55 8.64 -11.73
CA GLY A 346 -1.34 9.24 -12.30
C GLY A 346 -1.59 10.28 -13.39
N ASP A 347 -0.59 11.12 -13.68
CA ASP A 347 -0.59 11.98 -14.87
C ASP A 347 -0.41 11.17 -16.17
N GLU A 348 -0.55 11.79 -17.35
CA GLU A 348 -0.44 11.07 -18.64
C GLU A 348 0.89 10.33 -18.84
N LYS A 349 1.98 10.87 -18.28
CA LYS A 349 3.30 10.24 -18.35
C LYS A 349 3.35 9.03 -17.40
N GLU A 350 2.81 9.16 -16.21
CA GLU A 350 2.70 8.07 -15.23
C GLU A 350 1.78 6.96 -15.72
N LYS A 351 0.63 7.30 -16.33
CA LYS A 351 -0.27 6.35 -16.99
C LYS A 351 0.47 5.51 -18.03
N THR A 352 1.16 6.19 -18.95
CA THR A 352 1.97 5.52 -19.98
C THR A 352 3.05 4.63 -19.35
N THR A 353 3.66 5.09 -18.25
CA THR A 353 4.71 4.34 -17.54
C THR A 353 4.15 3.09 -16.87
N LEU A 354 2.99 3.20 -16.20
CA LEU A 354 2.30 2.08 -15.56
C LEU A 354 1.83 1.06 -16.60
N SER A 355 1.23 1.50 -17.70
CA SER A 355 0.90 0.66 -18.85
C SER A 355 2.11 -0.14 -19.36
N ASN A 356 3.24 0.54 -19.52
CA ASN A 356 4.49 -0.06 -19.94
C ASN A 356 5.01 -1.08 -18.93
N LEU A 357 4.97 -0.76 -17.64
CA LEU A 357 5.34 -1.68 -16.58
C LEU A 357 4.44 -2.91 -16.54
N GLY A 358 3.12 -2.75 -16.68
CA GLY A 358 2.15 -3.83 -16.76
C GLY A 358 2.56 -4.90 -17.77
N MET A 359 2.88 -4.46 -18.99
CA MET A 359 3.33 -5.34 -20.06
C MET A 359 4.74 -5.89 -19.82
N GLN A 360 5.69 -5.05 -19.41
CA GLN A 360 7.09 -5.47 -19.15
C GLN A 360 7.18 -6.53 -18.05
N MET A 361 6.47 -6.33 -16.94
CA MET A 361 6.47 -7.23 -15.79
C MET A 361 5.74 -8.53 -16.10
N SER A 362 4.62 -8.48 -16.82
CA SER A 362 3.94 -9.67 -17.31
C SER A 362 4.84 -10.48 -18.26
N SER A 363 5.51 -9.81 -19.18
CA SER A 363 6.47 -10.42 -20.12
C SER A 363 7.63 -11.10 -19.37
N ALA A 364 8.25 -10.40 -18.43
CA ALA A 364 9.37 -10.93 -17.65
C ALA A 364 8.97 -12.12 -16.75
N ALA A 365 7.85 -12.01 -16.04
CA ALA A 365 7.32 -13.07 -15.19
C ALA A 365 6.93 -14.31 -16.00
N PHE A 366 6.25 -14.10 -17.12
CA PHE A 366 5.86 -15.17 -18.02
C PHE A 366 7.08 -15.92 -18.59
N ASN A 367 8.09 -15.18 -19.08
CA ASN A 367 9.35 -15.74 -19.55
C ASN A 367 10.03 -16.59 -18.47
N ARG A 368 10.09 -16.09 -17.23
CA ARG A 368 10.64 -16.82 -16.10
C ARG A 368 9.93 -18.15 -15.88
N PHE A 369 8.60 -18.15 -15.78
CA PHE A 369 7.83 -19.37 -15.53
C PHE A 369 7.88 -20.37 -16.69
N LEU A 370 7.99 -19.89 -17.94
CA LEU A 370 8.27 -20.76 -19.09
C LEU A 370 9.61 -21.50 -18.95
N ARG A 371 10.67 -20.77 -18.55
CA ARG A 371 12.03 -21.33 -18.36
C ARG A 371 12.09 -22.29 -17.18
N GLU A 372 11.42 -21.96 -16.09
CA GLU A 372 11.29 -22.83 -14.91
C GLU A 372 10.35 -24.03 -15.15
N ASN A 373 9.76 -24.16 -16.34
CA ASN A 373 8.82 -25.21 -16.72
C ASN A 373 7.60 -25.28 -15.76
N LYS A 374 7.07 -24.12 -15.37
CA LYS A 374 5.89 -23.92 -14.52
C LYS A 374 4.69 -23.42 -15.34
N PRO A 375 4.02 -24.29 -16.11
CA PRO A 375 2.97 -23.88 -17.06
C PRO A 375 1.75 -23.24 -16.40
N ASP A 376 1.35 -23.69 -15.21
CA ASP A 376 0.16 -23.14 -14.52
C ASP A 376 0.38 -21.69 -14.08
N ALA A 377 1.56 -21.38 -13.54
CA ALA A 377 1.94 -20.02 -13.19
C ALA A 377 2.08 -19.12 -14.42
N ALA A 378 2.69 -19.64 -15.49
CA ALA A 378 2.80 -18.94 -16.78
C ALA A 378 1.41 -18.62 -17.36
N GLU A 379 0.49 -19.58 -17.37
CA GLU A 379 -0.88 -19.39 -17.84
C GLU A 379 -1.62 -18.34 -17.00
N TRP A 380 -1.43 -18.36 -15.68
CA TRP A 380 -2.07 -17.43 -14.77
C TRP A 380 -1.62 -15.99 -15.01
N VAL A 381 -0.31 -15.76 -15.20
CA VAL A 381 0.24 -14.43 -15.56
C VAL A 381 -0.40 -13.93 -16.86
N LEU A 382 -0.49 -14.77 -17.89
CA LEU A 382 -1.15 -14.39 -19.15
C LEU A 382 -2.63 -14.07 -18.96
N ARG A 383 -3.33 -14.83 -18.11
CA ARG A 383 -4.74 -14.60 -17.85
C ARG A 383 -4.97 -13.26 -17.15
N CYS A 384 -4.20 -12.97 -16.09
CA CYS A 384 -4.25 -11.68 -15.41
C CYS A 384 -3.96 -10.52 -16.38
N TYR A 385 -2.93 -10.65 -17.23
CA TYR A 385 -2.67 -9.64 -18.25
C TYR A 385 -3.85 -9.49 -19.22
N LYS A 386 -4.36 -10.60 -19.77
CA LYS A 386 -5.49 -10.60 -20.71
C LYS A 386 -6.73 -9.91 -20.16
N ASP A 387 -7.03 -10.11 -18.87
CA ASP A 387 -8.23 -9.58 -18.22
C ASP A 387 -8.20 -8.06 -18.10
N VAL A 388 -7.02 -7.46 -17.85
CA VAL A 388 -6.86 -5.99 -17.72
C VAL A 388 -6.25 -5.32 -18.97
N TYR A 389 -5.78 -6.11 -19.92
CA TYR A 389 -5.00 -5.70 -21.09
C TYR A 389 -5.65 -4.54 -21.86
N ARG A 390 -6.98 -4.62 -22.09
CA ARG A 390 -7.72 -3.60 -22.85
C ARG A 390 -7.71 -2.24 -22.15
N SER A 391 -7.64 -2.24 -20.82
CA SER A 391 -7.55 -1.02 -20.02
C SER A 391 -6.12 -0.48 -19.95
N LEU A 392 -5.11 -1.32 -20.16
CA LEU A 392 -3.71 -0.91 -20.05
C LEU A 392 -3.23 -0.03 -21.21
N GLU A 393 -3.83 -0.03 -22.40
CA GLU A 393 -3.28 0.63 -23.61
C GLU A 393 -1.88 0.11 -23.98
N ILE A 394 -1.69 -0.37 -25.23
CA ILE A 394 -0.37 -0.85 -25.68
C ILE A 394 0.46 0.33 -26.18
N ASP A 395 1.55 0.63 -25.51
CA ASP A 395 2.66 1.36 -26.12
C ASP A 395 3.59 0.39 -26.85
N ARG A 396 3.44 0.36 -28.18
CA ARG A 396 4.23 -0.49 -29.08
C ARG A 396 5.69 -0.06 -29.18
N ASN A 397 6.13 1.00 -28.50
CA ASN A 397 7.54 1.41 -28.43
C ASN A 397 8.18 1.05 -27.08
N SER A 398 7.44 0.44 -26.16
CA SER A 398 7.97 -0.05 -24.88
C SER A 398 9.14 -1.00 -25.10
N THR A 399 10.13 -0.92 -24.21
CA THR A 399 11.30 -1.80 -24.26
C THR A 399 11.50 -2.55 -22.94
N VAL A 400 12.02 -3.78 -23.06
CA VAL A 400 12.34 -4.66 -21.93
C VAL A 400 13.75 -5.22 -22.12
N GLN A 401 14.48 -5.40 -21.02
CA GLN A 401 15.77 -6.11 -21.07
C GLN A 401 15.53 -7.61 -21.09
N GLY A 402 16.18 -8.31 -22.03
CA GLY A 402 16.14 -9.76 -22.06
C GLY A 402 16.90 -10.35 -20.86
N ASN A 403 16.27 -11.31 -20.19
CA ASN A 403 16.76 -11.91 -18.93
C ASN A 403 18.16 -12.56 -19.04
N GLU A 404 18.56 -13.02 -20.22
CA GLU A 404 19.86 -13.70 -20.42
C GLU A 404 20.91 -12.85 -21.13
N THR A 405 20.49 -11.99 -22.06
CA THR A 405 21.40 -11.26 -22.94
C THR A 405 21.69 -9.85 -22.47
N GLY A 406 20.85 -9.29 -21.59
CA GLY A 406 20.88 -7.88 -21.19
C GLY A 406 20.54 -6.91 -22.33
N ASN A 407 20.22 -7.42 -23.52
CA ASN A 407 19.85 -6.61 -24.67
C ASN A 407 18.46 -6.00 -24.46
N SER A 408 18.27 -4.79 -24.96
CA SER A 408 16.96 -4.16 -25.01
C SER A 408 16.16 -4.66 -26.22
N TYR A 409 14.96 -5.17 -25.97
CA TYR A 409 14.02 -5.63 -26.99
C TYR A 409 12.75 -4.80 -26.94
N ASN A 410 12.01 -4.75 -28.04
CA ASN A 410 10.63 -4.28 -28.01
C ASN A 410 9.80 -5.23 -27.12
N THR A 411 9.13 -4.69 -26.10
CA THR A 411 8.42 -5.51 -25.11
C THR A 411 7.32 -6.35 -25.75
N ALA A 412 6.55 -5.77 -26.66
CA ALA A 412 5.43 -6.46 -27.32
C ALA A 412 5.94 -7.60 -28.21
N GLU A 413 6.99 -7.36 -29.01
CA GLU A 413 7.60 -8.41 -29.84
C GLU A 413 8.20 -9.54 -29.00
N TYR A 414 8.89 -9.19 -27.91
CA TYR A 414 9.49 -10.15 -27.00
C TYR A 414 8.43 -11.02 -26.32
N PHE A 415 7.37 -10.37 -25.80
CA PHE A 415 6.26 -11.06 -25.14
C PHE A 415 5.49 -11.95 -26.13
N ALA A 416 5.23 -11.47 -27.35
CA ALA A 416 4.62 -12.26 -28.41
C ALA A 416 5.42 -13.51 -28.75
N GLY A 417 6.75 -13.41 -28.81
CA GLY A 417 7.64 -14.55 -29.02
C GLY A 417 7.45 -15.65 -27.98
N ASP A 418 7.41 -15.28 -26.70
CA ASP A 418 7.18 -16.21 -25.60
C ASP A 418 5.77 -16.81 -25.62
N ILE A 419 4.75 -16.02 -25.98
CA ILE A 419 3.37 -16.49 -26.10
C ILE A 419 3.26 -17.56 -27.20
N ILE A 420 3.95 -17.39 -28.34
CA ILE A 420 4.00 -18.41 -29.40
C ILE A 420 4.57 -19.72 -28.84
N VAL A 421 5.69 -19.65 -28.11
CA VAL A 421 6.30 -20.84 -27.48
C VAL A 421 5.34 -21.53 -26.53
N PHE A 422 4.58 -20.76 -25.74
CA PHE A 422 3.60 -21.33 -24.81
C PHE A 422 2.43 -21.99 -25.54
N ILE A 423 1.90 -21.36 -26.59
CA ILE A 423 0.82 -21.90 -27.40
C ILE A 423 1.25 -23.24 -28.02
N THR A 424 2.43 -23.29 -28.65
CA THR A 424 2.92 -24.50 -29.34
C THR A 424 3.31 -25.60 -28.35
N LYS A 425 4.03 -25.26 -27.27
CA LYS A 425 4.53 -26.23 -26.29
C LYS A 425 3.41 -26.85 -25.44
N TYR A 426 2.38 -26.09 -25.09
CA TYR A 426 1.33 -26.53 -24.16
C TYR A 426 -0.08 -26.61 -24.77
N ASN A 427 -0.19 -26.44 -26.10
CA ASN A 427 -1.44 -26.51 -26.86
C ASN A 427 -2.53 -25.54 -26.33
N LYS A 428 -2.16 -24.27 -26.13
CA LYS A 428 -3.02 -23.24 -25.51
C LYS A 428 -3.57 -22.23 -26.53
N SER A 429 -4.25 -22.73 -27.56
CA SER A 429 -4.78 -21.93 -28.69
C SER A 429 -5.70 -20.76 -28.30
N GLN A 430 -6.30 -20.79 -27.10
CA GLN A 430 -7.12 -19.68 -26.56
C GLN A 430 -6.38 -18.33 -26.40
N TYR A 431 -5.05 -18.31 -26.49
CA TYR A 431 -4.23 -17.10 -26.43
C TYR A 431 -3.82 -16.55 -27.80
N VAL A 432 -4.23 -17.17 -28.91
CA VAL A 432 -3.95 -16.67 -30.27
C VAL A 432 -4.49 -15.25 -30.48
N THR A 433 -5.72 -14.96 -30.02
CA THR A 433 -6.29 -13.61 -30.14
C THR A 433 -5.49 -12.56 -29.35
N LEU A 434 -4.99 -12.91 -28.15
CA LEU A 434 -4.14 -12.01 -27.37
C LEU A 434 -2.80 -11.77 -28.08
N LEU A 435 -2.23 -12.81 -28.69
CA LEU A 435 -1.03 -12.69 -29.50
C LEU A 435 -1.25 -11.72 -30.67
N GLU A 436 -2.33 -11.91 -31.45
CA GLU A 436 -2.65 -11.04 -32.60
C GLU A 436 -2.82 -9.57 -32.19
N ASP A 437 -3.49 -9.32 -31.06
CA ASP A 437 -3.69 -7.98 -30.52
C ASP A 437 -2.38 -7.29 -30.08
N LEU A 438 -1.42 -8.07 -29.57
CA LEU A 438 -0.10 -7.58 -29.13
C LEU A 438 0.85 -7.24 -30.28
N LEU A 439 0.69 -7.87 -31.44
CA LEU A 439 1.65 -7.72 -32.54
C LEU A 439 1.72 -6.26 -33.03
N PRO A 440 2.92 -5.68 -33.16
CA PRO A 440 3.06 -4.37 -33.78
C PRO A 440 2.77 -4.44 -35.28
N SER A 441 2.30 -3.34 -35.85
CA SER A 441 2.06 -3.23 -37.30
C SER A 441 3.33 -3.31 -38.14
N ASP A 442 4.49 -3.02 -37.54
CA ASP A 442 5.82 -3.06 -38.17
C ASP A 442 6.72 -3.99 -37.34
N ILE A 443 6.71 -5.29 -37.65
CA ILE A 443 7.56 -6.28 -36.98
C ILE A 443 9.00 -6.14 -37.48
N ARG A 444 9.94 -5.99 -36.54
CA ARG A 444 11.37 -5.79 -36.81
C ARG A 444 12.24 -6.97 -36.38
N ASP A 445 11.79 -7.79 -35.43
CA ASP A 445 12.52 -8.99 -35.03
C ASP A 445 12.30 -10.15 -36.04
N ALA A 446 13.37 -10.51 -36.76
CA ALA A 446 13.38 -11.64 -37.70
C ALA A 446 12.99 -12.98 -37.06
N ARG A 447 13.29 -13.16 -35.77
CA ARG A 447 12.93 -14.37 -35.01
C ARG A 447 11.44 -14.40 -34.71
N LEU A 448 10.83 -13.28 -34.34
CA LEU A 448 9.38 -13.21 -34.15
C LEU A 448 8.64 -13.53 -35.45
N ALA A 449 9.04 -12.91 -36.56
CA ALA A 449 8.47 -13.20 -37.87
C ALA A 449 8.62 -14.69 -38.25
N PHE A 450 9.76 -15.31 -37.94
CA PHE A 450 9.97 -16.74 -38.16
C PHE A 450 9.06 -17.61 -37.27
N ASN A 451 8.97 -17.32 -35.98
CA ASN A 451 8.11 -18.05 -35.04
C ASN A 451 6.62 -17.94 -35.41
N LEU A 452 6.20 -16.78 -35.93
CA LEU A 452 4.85 -16.60 -36.48
C LEU A 452 4.63 -17.45 -37.74
N ALA A 453 5.64 -17.61 -38.59
CA ALA A 453 5.57 -18.53 -39.73
C ALA A 453 5.42 -19.99 -39.24
N CYS A 454 6.20 -20.43 -38.25
CA CYS A 454 6.07 -21.76 -37.65
C CYS A 454 4.65 -21.98 -37.09
N LEU A 455 4.15 -21.05 -36.26
CA LEU A 455 2.81 -21.16 -35.67
C LEU A 455 1.72 -21.27 -36.75
N ASN A 456 1.77 -20.43 -37.79
CA ASN A 456 0.77 -20.46 -38.86
C ASN A 456 0.91 -21.69 -39.76
N SER A 457 2.09 -22.30 -39.85
CA SER A 457 2.25 -23.61 -40.49
C SER A 457 1.56 -24.71 -39.68
N LEU A 458 1.78 -24.75 -38.36
CA LEU A 458 1.16 -25.72 -37.45
C LEU A 458 -0.37 -25.58 -37.43
N GLU A 459 -0.88 -24.35 -37.42
CA GLU A 459 -2.31 -24.01 -37.49
C GLU A 459 -2.92 -24.14 -38.91
N LYS A 460 -2.13 -24.55 -39.91
CA LYS A 460 -2.57 -24.71 -41.31
C LYS A 460 -3.12 -23.42 -41.95
N ASN A 461 -2.63 -22.26 -41.50
CA ASN A 461 -3.00 -20.94 -42.02
C ASN A 461 -2.03 -20.48 -43.12
N LYS A 462 -2.30 -20.91 -44.36
CA LYS A 462 -1.46 -20.60 -45.53
C LYS A 462 -1.22 -19.10 -45.76
N PRO A 463 -2.24 -18.22 -45.78
CA PRO A 463 -2.01 -16.79 -46.03
C PRO A 463 -1.01 -16.14 -45.08
N ASN A 464 -1.17 -16.40 -43.77
CA ASN A 464 -0.28 -15.84 -42.76
C ASN A 464 1.10 -16.51 -42.78
N LEU A 465 1.18 -17.82 -43.02
CA LEU A 465 2.47 -18.51 -43.23
C LEU A 465 3.29 -17.82 -44.33
N LEU A 466 2.70 -17.61 -45.51
CA LEU A 466 3.41 -16.99 -46.63
C LEU A 466 3.80 -15.54 -46.33
N HIS A 467 2.93 -14.80 -45.64
CA HIS A 467 3.20 -13.42 -45.21
C HIS A 467 4.42 -13.35 -44.28
N TYR A 468 4.41 -14.11 -43.19
CA TYR A 468 5.46 -14.09 -42.18
C TYR A 468 6.77 -14.71 -42.67
N THR A 469 6.72 -15.71 -43.55
CA THR A 469 7.89 -16.26 -44.24
C THR A 469 8.60 -15.17 -45.07
N LYS A 470 7.85 -14.44 -45.90
CA LYS A 470 8.39 -13.30 -46.68
C LYS A 470 8.99 -12.22 -45.78
N LEU A 471 8.37 -11.95 -44.63
CA LEU A 471 8.84 -10.95 -43.69
C LEU A 471 10.15 -11.39 -43.01
N ALA A 472 10.20 -12.61 -42.46
CA ALA A 472 11.39 -13.15 -41.82
C ALA A 472 12.60 -13.20 -42.78
N LEU A 473 12.40 -13.65 -44.03
CA LEU A 473 13.46 -13.63 -45.05
C LEU A 473 13.97 -12.21 -45.33
N ARG A 474 13.06 -11.23 -45.44
CA ARG A 474 13.40 -9.81 -45.64
C ARG A 474 14.18 -9.21 -44.47
N LEU A 475 13.88 -9.65 -43.25
CA LEU A 475 14.59 -9.27 -42.02
C LEU A 475 15.90 -10.04 -41.82
N GLY A 476 16.30 -10.90 -42.78
CA GLY A 476 17.60 -11.58 -42.80
C GLY A 476 17.61 -12.97 -42.19
N LYS A 477 16.45 -13.58 -41.90
CA LYS A 477 16.38 -14.97 -41.45
C LYS A 477 16.90 -15.91 -42.56
N PRO A 478 17.84 -16.83 -42.28
CA PRO A 478 18.36 -17.77 -43.27
C PRO A 478 17.28 -18.68 -43.86
N LYS A 479 17.30 -18.89 -45.18
CA LYS A 479 16.38 -19.84 -45.86
C LYS A 479 16.42 -21.25 -45.28
N LYS A 480 17.60 -21.72 -44.87
CA LYS A 480 17.78 -23.05 -44.25
C LYS A 480 16.94 -23.24 -42.98
N ASP A 481 16.63 -22.16 -42.27
CA ASP A 481 15.86 -22.26 -41.02
C ASP A 481 14.41 -22.70 -41.31
N PHE A 482 13.92 -22.56 -42.55
CA PHE A 482 12.59 -22.99 -42.99
C PHE A 482 12.54 -24.47 -43.45
N GLU A 483 13.64 -25.20 -43.29
CA GLU A 483 13.66 -26.67 -43.46
C GLU A 483 13.19 -27.40 -42.18
N ASP A 484 12.87 -26.66 -41.11
CA ASP A 484 12.37 -27.17 -39.84
C ASP A 484 11.07 -27.98 -40.01
N SER A 485 10.90 -29.00 -39.16
CA SER A 485 9.71 -29.86 -39.13
C SER A 485 8.40 -29.10 -38.90
N ASP A 486 8.43 -27.93 -38.28
CA ASP A 486 7.25 -27.06 -38.12
C ASP A 486 6.59 -26.71 -39.47
N PHE A 487 7.34 -26.76 -40.58
CA PHE A 487 6.86 -26.45 -41.93
C PHE A 487 6.38 -27.66 -42.74
N ASP A 488 6.36 -28.87 -42.17
CA ASP A 488 6.01 -30.09 -42.90
C ASP A 488 4.58 -30.05 -43.49
N ASN A 489 3.66 -29.28 -42.89
CA ASN A 489 2.31 -29.08 -43.44
C ASN A 489 2.28 -28.37 -44.81
N PHE A 490 3.34 -27.64 -45.18
CA PHE A 490 3.41 -26.82 -46.40
C PHE A 490 4.67 -27.05 -47.24
N LYS A 491 5.47 -28.07 -46.91
CA LYS A 491 6.75 -28.35 -47.57
C LYS A 491 6.64 -28.54 -49.08
N ASP A 492 5.52 -29.13 -49.52
CA ASP A 492 5.20 -29.37 -50.93
C ASP A 492 4.34 -28.25 -51.56
N ASP A 493 3.97 -27.21 -50.80
CA ASP A 493 3.21 -26.08 -51.34
C ASP A 493 4.10 -25.26 -52.28
N PRO A 494 3.69 -25.03 -53.54
CA PRO A 494 4.54 -24.40 -54.54
C PRO A 494 4.86 -22.93 -54.22
N GLU A 495 3.94 -22.22 -53.55
CA GLU A 495 4.16 -20.83 -53.17
C GLU A 495 5.15 -20.74 -52.01
N PHE A 496 5.00 -21.59 -50.99
CA PHE A 496 5.96 -21.66 -49.89
C PHE A 496 7.35 -22.08 -50.39
N HIS A 497 7.41 -23.14 -51.20
CA HIS A 497 8.65 -23.64 -51.78
C HIS A 497 9.40 -22.56 -52.58
N SER A 498 8.68 -21.76 -53.37
CA SER A 498 9.28 -20.68 -54.17
C SER A 498 9.98 -19.59 -53.34
N LEU A 499 9.57 -19.40 -52.08
CA LEU A 499 10.18 -18.41 -51.18
C LEU A 499 11.50 -18.89 -50.60
N ILE A 500 11.58 -20.18 -50.26
CA ILE A 500 12.68 -20.74 -49.48
C ILE A 500 13.69 -21.52 -50.32
N ALA A 501 13.39 -21.84 -51.58
CA ALA A 501 14.32 -22.48 -52.49
C ALA A 501 15.63 -21.67 -52.58
N LEU A 502 16.75 -22.31 -52.26
CA LEU A 502 18.09 -21.79 -52.49
C LEU A 502 18.37 -21.89 -54.01
N LEU A 503 18.85 -20.79 -54.62
CA LEU A 503 19.39 -20.85 -55.97
C LEU A 503 20.70 -21.64 -55.99
#